data_AF-A0A318I3C1-F1
#
_entry.id   AF-A0A318I3C1-F1
#
_cell.length_a   1.000
_cell.length_b   1.000
_cell.length_c   1.000
_cell.angle_alpha   90.00
_cell.angle_beta   90.00
_cell.angle_gamma   90.00
#
_symmetry.space_group_name_H-M   'P 1'
#
loop_
_entity.id
_entity.type
_entity.pdbx_description
1 polymer ?
#
loop_
_entity_poly.entity_id
_entity_poly.type
_entity_poly.pdbx_seq_one_letter_code
_entity_poly.pdbx_strand_id
1 'polypeptide(L)' 'MERIVNVRRKTIPELLKSIGGGNTLHLSLKVYPRMAVIMECSRQNKAVGCSPFRRKYETSTMIKKGYITVYQRY' A
#
# COMPACT_ATOMS: atom_id res chain seq x y z
N MET A 1 -11.45 0.73 7.66
CA MET A 1 -11.50 2.18 7.32
C MET A 1 -10.75 2.40 6.01
N GLU A 2 -11.39 3.09 5.06
CA GLU A 2 -10.82 3.41 3.74
C GLU A 2 -10.17 4.80 3.78
N ARG A 3 -8.94 4.93 3.27
CA ARG A 3 -8.21 6.22 3.23
C ARG A 3 -7.69 6.50 1.83
N ILE A 4 -7.81 7.75 1.38
CA ILE A 4 -7.38 8.17 0.04
C ILE A 4 -6.30 9.24 0.15
N VAL A 5 -5.22 9.10 -0.61
CA VAL A 5 -4.11 10.05 -0.66
C VAL A 5 -3.91 10.55 -2.09
N ASN A 6 -4.25 11.83 -2.27
CA ASN A 6 -4.17 12.53 -3.55
C ASN A 6 -2.96 13.48 -3.65
N VAL A 7 -2.22 13.67 -2.56
CA VAL A 7 -1.11 14.63 -2.48
C VAL A 7 0.07 13.98 -1.76
N ARG A 8 1.29 14.25 -2.23
CA ARG A 8 2.51 13.72 -1.60
C ARG A 8 2.84 14.49 -0.34
N ARG A 9 2.28 14.08 0.79
CA ARG A 9 2.60 14.65 2.11
C ARG A 9 3.50 13.77 2.97
N LYS A 10 3.53 12.47 2.67
CA LYS A 10 4.27 11.45 3.44
C LYS A 10 4.99 10.52 2.49
N THR A 11 6.01 9.83 2.98
CA THR A 11 6.69 8.80 2.20
C THR A 11 5.84 7.52 2.15
N ILE A 12 6.05 6.66 1.14
CA ILE A 12 5.35 5.37 1.03
C ILE A 12 5.50 4.54 2.32
N PRO A 13 6.70 4.41 2.93
CA PRO A 13 6.86 3.65 4.18
C PRO A 13 6.00 4.17 5.34
N GLU A 14 5.92 5.50 5.51
CA GLU A 14 5.11 6.13 6.56
C GLU A 14 3.61 5.93 6.30
N LEU A 15 3.21 5.98 5.03
CA LEU A 15 1.83 5.72 4.63
C LEU A 15 1.42 4.29 4.95
N LEU A 16 2.26 3.31 4.63
CA LEU A 16 2.02 1.90 4.95
C LEU A 16 1.90 1.66 6.46
N LYS A 17 2.78 2.27 7.27
CA LYS A 17 2.68 2.20 8.73
C LYS A 17 1.37 2.78 9.29
N SER A 18 0.77 3.73 8.58
CA SER A 18 -0.45 4.42 9.00
C SER A 18 -1.77 3.73 8.59
N ILE A 19 -1.72 2.62 7.86
CA ILE A 19 -2.92 1.91 7.39
C ILE A 19 -3.65 1.27 8.58
N GLY A 20 -2.95 0.46 9.38
CA GLY A 20 -3.54 -0.36 10.44
C GLY A 20 -4.16 -1.65 9.90
N GLY A 21 -4.10 -2.75 10.67
CA GLY A 21 -4.61 -4.05 10.23
C GLY A 21 -6.10 -4.00 9.88
N GLY A 22 -6.47 -4.55 8.72
CA GLY A 22 -7.85 -4.57 8.21
C GLY A 22 -8.28 -3.31 7.44
N ASN A 23 -7.38 -2.34 7.24
CA ASN A 23 -7.69 -1.10 6.54
C ASN A 23 -7.12 -1.06 5.11
N THR A 24 -7.64 -0.10 4.35
CA THR A 24 -7.35 0.04 2.92
C THR A 24 -6.90 1.46 2.61
N LEU A 25 -5.83 1.58 1.82
CA LEU A 25 -5.23 2.86 1.43
C LEU A 25 -5.18 2.98 -0.09
N HIS A 26 -5.85 3.99 -0.65
CA HIS A 26 -5.78 4.33 -2.05
C HIS A 26 -4.75 5.44 -2.28
N LEU A 27 -3.73 5.15 -3.07
CA LEU A 27 -2.68 6.09 -3.45
C LEU A 27 -2.87 6.50 -4.91
N SER A 28 -2.90 7.81 -5.16
CA SER A 28 -3.01 8.30 -6.54
C SER A 28 -1.77 7.93 -7.36
N LEU A 29 -1.98 7.32 -8.53
CA LEU A 29 -0.89 6.96 -9.45
C LEU A 29 -0.17 8.18 -10.03
N LYS A 30 -0.81 9.36 -10.00
CA LYS A 30 -0.18 10.63 -10.40
C LYS A 30 0.93 11.07 -9.44
N VAL A 31 0.84 10.63 -8.19
CA VAL A 31 1.67 11.11 -7.08
C VAL A 31 2.65 10.04 -6.62
N TYR A 32 2.18 8.80 -6.54
CA TYR A 32 2.98 7.64 -6.18
C TYR A 32 3.06 6.69 -7.37
N PRO A 33 4.25 6.51 -7.96
CA PRO A 33 4.45 5.57 -9.05
C PRO A 33 4.06 4.16 -8.60
N ARG A 34 3.31 3.45 -9.45
CA ARG A 34 2.85 2.07 -9.19
C ARG A 34 3.97 1.17 -8.69
N MET A 35 5.10 1.16 -9.40
CA MET A 35 6.23 0.29 -9.09
C MET A 35 6.88 0.63 -7.76
N ALA A 36 6.97 1.91 -7.41
CA ALA A 36 7.52 2.33 -6.11
C ALA A 36 6.67 1.78 -4.96
N VAL A 37 5.34 1.81 -5.08
CA VAL A 37 4.42 1.27 -4.06
C VAL A 37 4.55 -0.24 -3.96
N ILE A 38 4.59 -0.97 -5.08
CA ILE A 38 4.71 -2.44 -5.10
C ILE A 38 6.04 -2.89 -4.49
N MET A 39 7.15 -2.23 -4.86
CA MET A 39 8.48 -2.55 -4.33
C MET A 39 8.54 -2.31 -2.82
N GLU A 40 8.02 -1.19 -2.34
CA GLU A 40 8.02 -0.88 -0.91
C GLU A 40 7.14 -1.85 -0.10
N CYS A 41 5.97 -2.23 -0.63
CA CYS A 41 5.14 -3.28 -0.02
C CYS A 41 5.88 -4.62 0.06
N SER A 42 6.56 -5.00 -1.03
CA SER A 42 7.36 -6.24 -1.09
C SER A 42 8.53 -6.22 -0.11
N ARG A 43 9.21 -5.07 0.02
CA ARG A 43 10.30 -4.85 0.97
C ARG A 43 9.82 -5.01 2.41
N GLN A 44 8.69 -4.40 2.77
CA GLN A 44 8.14 -4.52 4.12
C GLN A 44 7.62 -5.93 4.41
N ASN A 45 6.99 -6.60 3.45
CA ASN A 45 6.59 -8.00 3.60
C ASN A 45 7.81 -8.89 3.87
N LYS A 46 8.90 -8.71 3.11
CA LYS A 46 10.16 -9.46 3.31
C LYS A 46 10.77 -9.15 4.69
N ALA A 47 10.79 -7.89 5.11
CA ALA A 47 11.33 -7.47 6.40
C ALA A 47 10.57 -8.08 7.60
N VAL A 48 9.26 -8.32 7.46
CA VAL A 48 8.42 -8.95 8.50
C VAL A 48 8.46 -10.48 8.42
N GLY A 49 9.21 -11.07 7.47
CA GLY A 49 9.27 -12.52 7.28
C GLY A 49 7.96 -13.11 6.75
N CYS A 50 7.15 -12.31 6.07
CA CYS A 50 5.88 -12.77 5.49
C CYS A 50 6.14 -13.85 4.42
N SER A 51 5.36 -14.93 4.46
CA SER A 51 5.39 -15.94 3.40
C SER A 51 4.70 -15.40 2.14
N PRO A 52 4.98 -15.96 0.95
CA PRO A 52 4.35 -15.52 -0.30
C PRO A 52 2.81 -15.52 -0.26
N PHE A 53 2.23 -16.41 0.56
CA PHE A 53 0.80 -16.63 0.72
C PHE A 53 0.17 -15.91 1.92
N ARG A 54 0.97 -15.39 2.87
CA ARG A 54 0.51 -14.53 3.97
C ARG A 54 1.31 -13.24 3.96
N ARG A 55 0.89 -12.29 3.13
CA ARG A 55 1.49 -10.97 3.03
C ARG A 55 0.78 -9.99 3.96
N LYS A 56 1.56 -9.18 4.68
CA LYS A 56 1.02 -8.08 5.48
C LYS A 56 0.39 -7.02 4.60
N TYR A 57 1.07 -6.63 3.52
CA TYR A 57 0.58 -5.67 2.55
C TYR A 57 0.31 -6.30 1.19
N GLU A 58 -0.85 -5.98 0.60
CA GLU A 58 -1.27 -6.45 -0.72
C GLU A 58 -1.73 -5.27 -1.57
N THR A 59 -1.48 -5.30 -2.88
CA THR A 59 -1.75 -4.14 -3.75
C THR A 59 -2.69 -4.51 -4.90
N SER A 60 -3.66 -3.65 -5.20
CA SER A 60 -4.56 -3.80 -6.35
C SER A 60 -4.78 -2.48 -7.08
N THR A 61 -4.73 -2.48 -8.41
CA THR A 61 -5.09 -1.32 -9.25
C THR A 61 -6.48 -1.43 -9.86
N MET A 62 -7.20 -2.53 -9.60
CA MET A 62 -8.51 -2.80 -10.22
C MET A 62 -9.68 -2.17 -9.44
N ILE A 63 -9.46 -1.80 -8.18
CA ILE A 63 -10.50 -1.31 -7.27
C ILE A 63 -10.93 0.12 -7.62
N LYS A 64 -9.98 0.98 -7.96
CA LYS A 64 -10.24 2.40 -8.19
C LYS A 64 -9.34 2.92 -9.31
N LYS A 65 -9.94 3.28 -10.44
CA LYS A 65 -9.22 3.73 -11.63
C LYS A 65 -8.39 4.98 -11.31
N GLY A 66 -7.10 4.97 -11.68
CA GLY A 66 -6.16 6.06 -11.40
C GLY A 66 -5.49 5.98 -10.02
N TYR A 67 -5.76 4.92 -9.24
CA TYR A 67 -5.18 4.69 -7.92
C TYR A 67 -4.56 3.29 -7.83
N ILE A 68 -3.54 3.17 -6.99
CA ILE A 68 -3.12 1.87 -6.45
C ILE A 68 -3.65 1.75 -5.03
N THR A 69 -4.40 0.69 -4.81
CA THR A 69 -4.98 0.33 -3.53
C THR A 69 -4.00 -0.57 -2.80
N VAL A 70 -3.75 -0.28 -1.52
CA VAL A 70 -2.94 -1.10 -0.64
C VAL A 70 -3.81 -1.59 0.52
N TYR A 71 -3.85 -2.89 0.72
CA TYR A 71 -4.50 -3.54 1.84
C TYR A 71 -3.46 -3.87 2.89
N GLN A 72 -3.77 -3.62 4.16
CA GLN A 72 -3.05 -4.25 5.26
C GLN A 72 -3.91 -5.37 5.83
N ARG A 73 -3.49 -6.63 5.66
CA ARG A 73 -4.32 -7.80 6.05
C ARG A 73 -4.35 -8.04 7.55
N TYR A 74 -3.27 -7.70 8.27
CA TYR A 74 -3.12 -7.81 9.73
C TYR A 74 -2.13 -6.78 10.29
#